data_AF-A0A7C8I1T4-F1
#
_entry.id   AF-A0A7C8I1T4-F1
#
_cell.length_a   1.000
_cell.length_b   1.000
_cell.length_c   1.000
_cell.angle_alpha   90.00
_cell.angle_beta   90.00
_cell.angle_gamma   90.00
#
_symmetry.space_group_name_H-M   'P 1'
#
loop_
_entity.id
_entity.type
_entity.pdbx_description
1 polymer ?
#
loop_
_entity_poly.entity_id
_entity_poly.type
_entity_poly.pdbx_seq_one_letter_code
_entity_poly.pdbx_strand_id
1 'polypeptide(L)'
;MIADNGTWPVRVPSNLKAGEYVIRHELIALHVANNAIGQGDYPADGAEFYPQCVTIKVPGTGTKVITGGVDARTLYKGSEPGLAINIHTTNMHWDYQFPGPAVWSGA
;
A
#
# COMPACT_ATOMS: atom_id res chain seq x y z
N MET A 1 10.74 9.75 -3.46
CA MET A 1 10.65 9.98 -2.00
C MET A 1 11.93 10.58 -1.42
N ILE A 2 13.06 9.86 -1.35
CA ILE A 2 14.31 10.42 -0.76
C ILE A 2 14.76 11.67 -1.53
N ALA A 3 14.82 11.59 -2.86
CA ALA A 3 15.13 12.73 -3.72
C ALA A 3 14.10 13.89 -3.61
N ASP A 4 12.89 13.60 -3.12
CA ASP A 4 11.78 14.54 -2.99
C ASP A 4 11.59 15.02 -1.54
N ASN A 5 12.66 14.99 -0.73
CA ASN A 5 12.65 15.43 0.67
C ASN A 5 11.56 14.74 1.52
N GLY A 6 11.36 13.43 1.32
CA GLY A 6 10.35 12.67 2.06
C GLY A 6 8.90 12.94 1.63
N THR A 7 8.69 13.63 0.50
CA THR A 7 7.35 13.97 0.02
C THR A 7 6.82 12.91 -0.95
N TRP A 8 5.52 12.62 -0.85
CA TRP A 8 4.77 11.81 -1.82
C TRP A 8 3.39 12.44 -2.09
N PRO A 9 3.17 13.08 -3.26
CA PRO A 9 1.90 13.74 -3.55
C PRO A 9 0.81 12.71 -3.84
N VAL A 10 -0.36 12.92 -3.25
CA VAL A 10 -1.58 12.15 -3.52
C VAL A 10 -2.68 13.09 -3.99
N ARG A 11 -3.34 12.73 -5.09
CA ARG A 11 -4.50 13.47 -5.60
C ARG A 11 -5.78 12.83 -5.03
N VAL A 12 -6.55 13.61 -4.28
CA VAL A 12 -7.92 13.21 -3.91
C VAL A 12 -8.79 13.25 -5.16
N PRO A 13 -9.55 12.19 -5.49
CA PRO A 13 -10.37 12.16 -6.70
C PRO A 13 -11.43 13.25 -6.66
N SER A 14 -11.55 14.03 -7.73
CA SER A 14 -12.41 15.23 -7.76
C SER A 14 -13.90 14.93 -7.66
N ASN A 15 -14.33 13.73 -8.07
CA ASN A 15 -15.73 13.30 -7.96
C ASN A 15 -15.98 12.40 -6.75
N LEU A 16 -15.01 12.22 -5.84
CA LEU A 16 -15.23 11.52 -4.58
C LEU A 16 -16.32 12.24 -3.79
N LYS A 17 -17.25 11.47 -3.20
CA LYS A 17 -18.33 12.03 -2.39
C LYS A 17 -17.76 12.90 -1.27
N ALA A 18 -18.36 14.07 -1.06
CA ALA A 18 -17.96 14.93 0.05
C ALA A 18 -18.20 14.22 1.40
N GLY A 19 -17.27 14.38 2.33
CA GLY A 19 -17.32 13.68 3.62
C GLY A 19 -15.97 13.60 4.32
N GLU A 20 -15.94 12.85 5.41
CA GLU A 20 -14.74 12.60 6.21
C GLU A 20 -14.12 11.27 5.76
N TYR A 21 -12.81 11.28 5.51
CA TYR A 21 -12.06 10.13 5.03
C TYR A 21 -10.77 9.98 5.81
N VAL A 22 -10.29 8.74 5.92
CA VAL A 22 -8.93 8.44 6.35
C VAL A 22 -8.13 8.00 5.13
N ILE A 23 -7.05 8.69 4.84
CA ILE A 23 -6.05 8.26 3.86
C ILE A 23 -4.99 7.47 4.61
N ARG A 24 -4.79 6.21 4.23
CA ARG A 24 -3.66 5.39 4.67
C ARG A 24 -2.58 5.44 3.59
N HIS A 25 -1.47 6.09 3.88
CA HIS A 25 -0.24 6.02 3.10
C HIS A 25 0.66 4.93 3.70
N GLU A 26 1.38 4.18 2.89
CA GLU A 26 2.24 3.12 3.38
C GLU A 26 3.49 2.99 2.52
N LEU A 27 4.64 2.93 3.19
CA LEU A 27 5.90 2.47 2.62
C LEU A 27 6.13 1.02 3.08
N ILE A 28 6.59 0.16 2.18
CA ILE A 28 7.00 -1.21 2.48
C ILE A 28 8.49 -1.33 2.15
N ALA A 29 9.34 -1.58 3.15
CA ALA A 29 10.76 -1.77 2.95
C ALA A 29 11.07 -3.26 2.80
N LEU A 30 11.75 -3.62 1.71
CA LEU A 30 11.93 -5.01 1.27
C LEU A 30 13.33 -5.58 1.53
N HIS A 31 14.19 -4.83 2.21
CA HIS A 31 15.61 -5.17 2.34
C HIS A 31 15.88 -6.49 3.09
N VAL A 32 14.93 -6.94 3.92
CA VAL A 32 14.92 -8.25 4.61
C VAL A 32 13.71 -9.12 4.23
N ALA A 33 12.97 -8.77 3.16
CA ALA A 33 11.77 -9.51 2.74
C ALA A 33 12.04 -10.98 2.36
N ASN A 34 13.28 -11.33 2.03
CA ASN A 34 13.68 -12.70 1.72
C ASN A 34 13.53 -13.64 2.93
N ASN A 35 13.50 -13.12 4.16
CA ASN A 35 13.33 -13.92 5.37
C ASN A 35 11.94 -14.57 5.46
N ALA A 36 10.93 -14.00 4.79
CA ALA A 36 9.58 -14.52 4.73
C ALA A 36 9.41 -15.70 3.75
N ILE A 37 10.38 -15.96 2.87
CA ILE A 37 10.30 -17.02 1.86
C ILE A 37 10.18 -18.39 2.54
N GLY A 38 9.10 -19.12 2.26
CA GLY A 38 8.85 -20.46 2.80
C GLY A 38 8.37 -20.50 4.25
N GLN A 39 8.11 -19.35 4.89
CA GLN A 39 7.64 -19.28 6.28
C GLN A 39 6.11 -19.43 6.43
N GLY A 40 5.35 -19.33 5.33
CA GLY A 40 3.89 -19.37 5.35
C GLY A 40 3.25 -18.00 5.65
N ASP A 41 1.98 -18.01 6.03
CA ASP A 41 1.24 -16.79 6.39
C ASP A 41 1.70 -16.26 7.77
N TYR A 42 1.84 -14.93 7.87
CA TYR A 42 2.23 -14.16 9.05
C TYR A 42 3.62 -14.52 9.61
N PRO A 43 4.68 -14.42 8.79
CA PRO A 43 6.04 -14.68 9.24
C PRO A 43 6.45 -13.68 10.33
N ALA A 44 7.30 -14.13 11.26
CA ALA A 44 7.82 -13.28 12.34
C ALA A 44 8.87 -12.26 11.86
N ASP A 45 9.44 -12.48 10.67
CA ASP A 45 10.46 -11.65 10.05
C ASP A 45 10.24 -11.59 8.52
N GLY A 46 10.55 -10.46 7.89
CA GLY A 46 10.24 -10.20 6.49
C GLY A 46 10.09 -8.71 6.16
N ALA A 47 9.28 -8.39 5.15
CA ALA A 47 9.05 -7.00 4.74
C ALA A 47 8.59 -6.11 5.91
N GLU A 48 9.10 -4.89 5.96
CA GLU A 48 8.79 -3.92 7.02
C GLU A 48 7.76 -2.90 6.53
N PHE A 49 6.69 -2.70 7.30
CA PHE A 49 5.57 -1.83 6.94
C PHE A 49 5.60 -0.53 7.75
N TYR A 50 5.52 0.60 7.05
CA TYR A 50 5.50 1.95 7.62
C TYR A 50 4.20 2.67 7.23
N PRO A 51 3.05 2.32 7.83
CA PRO A 51 1.78 2.96 7.53
C PRO A 51 1.60 4.28 8.30
N GLN A 52 0.99 5.27 7.65
CA GLN A 52 0.55 6.52 8.25
C GLN A 52 -0.88 6.84 7.81
N CYS A 53 -1.73 7.16 8.78
CA CYS A 53 -3.11 7.57 8.55
C CYS A 53 -3.26 9.09 8.69
N VAL A 54 -3.96 9.71 7.74
CA VAL A 54 -4.30 11.13 7.76
C VAL A 54 -5.80 11.27 7.58
N THR A 55 -6.46 11.94 8.52
CA THR A 55 -7.87 12.28 8.39
C THR A 55 -8.03 13.54 7.56
N ILE A 56 -8.89 13.49 6.55
CA ILE A 56 -9.22 14.64 5.70
C ILE A 56 -10.73 14.83 5.62
N LYS A 57 -11.14 16.06 5.33
CA LYS A 57 -12.51 16.40 4.94
C LYS A 57 -12.52 16.75 3.46
N VAL A 58 -13.17 15.92 2.65
CA VAL A 58 -13.35 16.15 1.22
C VAL A 58 -14.52 17.12 1.03
N PRO A 59 -14.29 18.31 0.47
CA PRO A 59 -15.36 19.28 0.20
C PRO A 59 -16.04 19.01 -1.16
N GLY A 60 -17.05 19.82 -1.49
CA GLY A 60 -17.66 19.85 -2.82
C GLY A 60 -18.93 19.02 -2.94
N THR A 61 -19.27 18.65 -4.18
CA THR A 61 -20.53 18.01 -4.55
C THR A 61 -20.33 16.68 -5.31
N GLY A 62 -19.13 16.10 -5.19
CA GLY A 62 -18.84 14.80 -5.76
C GLY A 62 -19.85 13.75 -5.29
N THR A 63 -20.09 12.75 -6.13
CA THR A 63 -21.13 11.73 -5.89
C THR A 63 -20.59 10.31 -5.89
N LYS A 64 -19.32 10.10 -6.28
CA LYS A 64 -18.71 8.79 -6.36
C LYS A 64 -18.42 8.25 -4.96
N VAL A 65 -19.08 7.16 -4.61
CA VAL A 65 -18.88 6.47 -3.34
C VAL A 65 -17.79 5.41 -3.52
N ILE A 66 -16.91 5.27 -2.52
CA ILE A 66 -15.95 4.15 -2.48
C ILE A 66 -16.75 2.87 -2.30
N THR A 67 -16.55 1.92 -3.21
CA THR A 67 -17.21 0.61 -3.20
C THR A 67 -16.18 -0.49 -3.18
N GLY A 68 -16.48 -1.61 -2.52
CA GLY A 68 -15.53 -2.69 -2.32
C GLY A 68 -14.49 -2.33 -1.24
N GLY A 69 -13.27 -2.85 -1.40
CA GLY A 69 -12.20 -2.73 -0.42
C GLY A 69 -11.92 -4.03 0.32
N VAL A 70 -10.89 -4.00 1.15
CA VAL A 70 -10.42 -5.12 1.98
C VAL A 70 -10.34 -4.63 3.41
N ASP A 71 -10.64 -5.49 4.39
CA ASP A 71 -10.39 -5.14 5.79
C ASP A 71 -8.90 -4.85 5.98
N ALA A 72 -8.58 -3.68 6.55
CA ALA A 72 -7.21 -3.25 6.78
C ALA A 72 -6.40 -4.26 7.61
N ARG A 73 -7.07 -5.07 8.45
CA ARG A 73 -6.45 -6.12 9.27
C ARG A 73 -6.04 -7.36 8.49
N THR A 74 -6.53 -7.51 7.26
CA THR A 74 -6.29 -8.69 6.42
C THR A 74 -5.74 -8.29 5.05
N LEU A 75 -5.14 -7.10 4.93
CA LEU A 75 -4.53 -6.62 3.68
C LEU A 75 -3.39 -7.53 3.21
N TYR A 76 -2.59 -8.03 4.15
CA TYR A 76 -1.37 -8.79 3.86
C TYR A 76 -1.26 -10.01 4.76
N LYS A 77 -0.77 -11.10 4.18
CA LYS A 77 -0.36 -12.33 4.87
C LYS A 77 1.15 -12.44 4.99
N GLY A 78 1.93 -11.66 4.24
CA GLY A 78 3.39 -11.76 4.17
C GLY A 78 3.90 -12.85 3.23
N SER A 79 3.04 -13.80 2.83
CA SER A 79 3.36 -14.87 1.87
C SER A 79 3.16 -14.45 0.40
N GLU A 80 2.64 -13.24 0.16
CA GLU A 80 2.46 -12.70 -1.18
C GLU A 80 3.81 -12.59 -1.92
N PRO A 81 3.85 -12.78 -3.26
CA PRO A 81 5.09 -12.74 -4.03
C PRO A 81 5.88 -11.42 -3.91
N GLY A 82 5.23 -10.30 -3.62
CA GLY A 82 5.89 -9.01 -3.37
C GLY A 82 6.40 -8.83 -1.94
N LEU A 83 5.98 -9.67 -0.99
CA LEU A 83 6.33 -9.58 0.44
C LEU A 83 7.29 -10.68 0.88
N ALA A 84 7.27 -11.84 0.20
CA ALA A 84 8.25 -12.92 0.32
C ALA A 84 9.15 -12.96 -0.93
N ILE A 85 10.03 -11.97 -1.05
CA ILE A 85 10.87 -11.74 -2.25
C ILE A 85 12.34 -11.54 -1.88
N ASN A 86 13.24 -12.03 -2.73
CA ASN A 86 14.68 -11.75 -2.63
C ASN A 86 15.11 -10.66 -3.63
N ILE A 87 15.14 -9.42 -3.15
CA ILE A 87 15.51 -8.25 -3.96
C ILE A 87 17.02 -8.16 -4.26
N HIS A 88 17.85 -9.00 -3.64
CA HIS A 88 19.32 -8.94 -3.78
C HIS A 88 19.84 -9.72 -4.99
N THR A 89 18.97 -10.44 -5.70
CA THR A 89 19.34 -11.26 -6.86
C THR A 89 19.61 -10.44 -8.12
N THR A 90 19.05 -9.24 -8.21
CA THR A 90 19.20 -8.32 -9.34
C THR A 90 18.91 -6.89 -8.88
N ASN A 91 19.44 -5.90 -9.60
CA ASN A 91 19.12 -4.48 -9.35
C ASN A 91 17.84 -4.02 -10.09
N MET A 92 17.24 -4.89 -10.91
CA MET A 92 16.04 -4.58 -11.70
C MET A 92 14.90 -5.53 -11.34
N HIS A 93 13.81 -4.98 -10.80
CA HIS A 93 12.60 -5.71 -10.35
C HIS A 93 11.37 -5.21 -11.11
N TRP A 94 11.37 -5.33 -12.45
CA TRP A 94 10.29 -4.82 -13.31
C TRP A 94 9.00 -5.62 -13.17
N ASP A 95 9.09 -6.84 -12.66
CA ASP A 95 8.00 -7.78 -12.39
C ASP A 95 7.53 -7.75 -10.93
N TYR A 96 7.98 -6.78 -10.14
CA TYR A 96 7.57 -6.64 -8.75
C TYR A 96 6.04 -6.57 -8.62
N GLN A 97 5.47 -7.54 -7.90
CA GLN A 97 4.04 -7.65 -7.69
C GLN A 97 3.66 -6.87 -6.42
N PHE A 98 3.06 -5.70 -6.60
CA PHE A 98 2.54 -4.94 -5.47
C PHE A 98 1.52 -5.77 -4.68
N PRO A 99 1.66 -5.88 -3.35
CA PRO A 99 0.68 -6.59 -2.53
C PRO A 99 -0.59 -5.75 -2.36
N GLY A 100 -1.65 -6.40 -1.92
CA GLY A 100 -2.95 -5.75 -1.66
C GLY A 100 -3.87 -5.69 -2.89
N PRO A 101 -5.01 -4.99 -2.76
CA PRO A 101 -6.02 -4.94 -3.80
C PRO A 101 -5.59 -4.08 -4.99
N ALA A 102 -6.24 -4.30 -6.13
CA ALA A 102 -6.12 -3.40 -7.27
C ALA A 102 -6.51 -1.96 -6.91
N VAL A 103 -5.89 -0.99 -7.58
CA VAL A 103 -6.24 0.44 -7.44
C VAL A 103 -7.73 0.63 -7.74
N TRP A 104 -8.42 1.36 -6.86
CA TRP A 104 -9.84 1.65 -7.04
C TRP A 104 -10.07 2.41 -8.36
N SER A 105 -11.03 1.98 -9.17
CA SER A 105 -11.36 2.58 -10.47
C SER A 105 -11.93 4.01 -10.39
N GLY A 106 -12.04 4.57 -9.19
CA GLY A 106 -12.37 5.97 -8.97
C GLY A 106 -11.26 6.83 -8.41
N ALA A 107 -10.05 6.28 -8.29
CA ALA A 107 -8.85 7.05 -8.00
C ALA A 107 -8.54 8.07 -9.12
#